data_AF-A0A3D3K8Z6-F1
#
_entry.id   AF-A0A3D3K8Z6-F1
#
_cell.length_a   1.000
_cell.length_b   1.000
_cell.length_c   1.000
_cell.angle_alpha   90.00
_cell.angle_beta   90.00
_cell.angle_gamma   90.00
#
_symmetry.space_group_name_H-M   'P 1'
#
loop_
_entity.id
_entity.type
_entity.pdbx_description
1 polymer ?
#
loop_
_entity_poly.entity_id
_entity_poly.type
_entity_poly.pdbx_seq_one_letter_code
_entity_poly.pdbx_strand_id
1 'polypeptide(L)'
;MGKNSEELEALNRFAQSLVQDTSKQVSRIIVTGYSSPDGPRALNDRLAKARMQNFLNYVNGKYDFSKRFDVKSNWVAEDWEGCRMAVEHAPVPDKQQVLAIINGNDTPDQKEYRLKQMPAAWEYMKVHILPPLRRAEVEVQYGSGTVFEQRIMIERPRCEPVEQSCQTPCDPCDLIVDENITGIIVEMPEE
;
A
#
# COMPACT_ATOMS: atom_id res chain seq x y z
N MET A 1 6.01 4.47 -15.86
CA MET A 1 5.18 3.25 -15.73
C MET A 1 6.04 2.00 -15.43
N GLY A 2 7.05 2.05 -14.54
CA GLY A 2 8.09 1.00 -14.55
C GLY A 2 8.37 0.20 -13.27
N LYS A 3 7.84 0.55 -12.10
CA LYS A 3 8.23 -0.15 -10.85
C LYS A 3 7.36 -1.35 -10.51
N ASN A 4 6.05 -1.27 -10.78
CA ASN A 4 5.13 -2.35 -10.41
C ASN A 4 5.31 -3.62 -11.26
N SER A 5 5.72 -3.49 -12.52
CA SER A 5 5.96 -4.64 -13.40
C SER A 5 7.18 -5.45 -12.98
N GLU A 6 8.29 -4.77 -12.64
CA GLU A 6 9.53 -5.41 -12.19
C GLU A 6 9.33 -6.15 -10.86
N GLU A 7 8.66 -5.51 -9.90
CA GLU A 7 8.31 -6.10 -8.60
C GLU A 7 7.39 -7.32 -8.76
N LEU A 8 6.41 -7.23 -9.67
CA LEU A 8 5.49 -8.33 -9.96
C LEU A 8 6.19 -9.51 -10.66
N GLU A 9 7.12 -9.24 -11.56
CA GLU A 9 7.96 -10.26 -12.17
C GLU A 9 8.88 -10.93 -11.15
N ALA A 10 9.47 -10.14 -10.24
CA ALA A 10 10.29 -10.67 -9.17
C ALA A 10 9.47 -11.58 -8.24
N LEU A 11 8.26 -11.16 -7.86
CA LEU A 11 7.29 -12.00 -7.14
C LEU A 11 7.00 -13.30 -7.89
N ASN A 12 6.72 -13.21 -9.19
CA ASN A 12 6.40 -14.39 -9.99
C ASN A 12 7.56 -15.39 -10.04
N ARG A 13 8.79 -14.91 -10.24
CA ARG A 13 9.99 -15.76 -10.22
C ARG A 13 10.16 -16.42 -8.85
N PHE A 14 10.03 -15.65 -7.78
CA PHE A 14 10.14 -16.15 -6.41
C PHE A 14 9.07 -17.22 -6.10
N ALA A 15 7.79 -16.91 -6.34
CA ALA A 15 6.69 -17.83 -6.09
C ALA A 15 6.80 -19.10 -6.92
N GLN A 16 7.21 -18.99 -8.19
CA GLN A 16 7.48 -20.14 -9.04
C GLN A 16 8.64 -20.98 -8.51
N SER A 17 9.71 -20.36 -8.01
CA SER A 17 10.84 -21.08 -7.42
C SER A 17 10.45 -21.89 -6.18
N LEU A 18 9.55 -21.36 -5.33
CA LEU A 18 9.06 -22.08 -4.16
C LEU A 18 8.19 -23.28 -4.54
N VAL A 19 7.41 -23.17 -5.62
CA VAL A 19 6.52 -24.24 -6.08
C VAL A 19 7.26 -25.33 -6.85
N GLN A 20 8.27 -24.96 -7.65
CA GLN A 20 9.00 -25.89 -8.51
C GLN A 20 10.10 -26.65 -7.77
N ASP A 21 10.74 -26.02 -6.79
CA ASP A 21 11.84 -26.64 -6.07
C ASP A 21 11.34 -27.41 -4.84
N THR A 22 10.96 -28.67 -5.07
CA THR A 22 10.47 -29.58 -4.02
C THR A 22 11.57 -30.00 -3.02
N SER A 23 12.84 -29.68 -3.29
CA SER A 23 13.94 -29.92 -2.35
C SER A 23 13.98 -28.87 -1.23
N LYS A 24 13.38 -27.70 -1.47
CA LYS A 24 13.18 -26.66 -0.47
C LYS A 24 12.12 -27.13 0.53
N GLN A 25 12.56 -27.55 1.71
CA GLN A 25 11.69 -27.94 2.82
C GLN A 25 11.02 -26.71 3.45
N VAL A 26 10.13 -26.04 2.71
CA VAL A 26 9.34 -24.90 3.20
C VAL A 26 8.42 -25.39 4.31
N SER A 27 8.65 -24.92 5.53
CA SER A 27 7.82 -25.25 6.69
C SER A 27 6.66 -24.28 6.86
N ARG A 28 6.87 -22.99 6.58
CA ARG A 28 5.85 -21.93 6.74
C ARG A 28 6.15 -20.73 5.85
N ILE A 29 5.10 -20.08 5.38
CA ILE A 29 5.18 -18.78 4.71
C ILE A 29 4.41 -17.77 5.56
N ILE A 30 5.00 -16.62 5.87
CA ILE A 30 4.35 -15.52 6.58
C ILE A 30 4.24 -14.33 5.63
N VAL A 31 3.02 -13.83 5.42
CA VAL A 31 2.76 -12.64 4.61
C VAL A 31 2.36 -11.50 5.53
N THR A 32 3.12 -10.41 5.52
CA THR A 32 2.84 -9.21 6.33
C THR A 32 2.62 -7.98 5.46
N GLY A 33 1.48 -7.33 5.63
CA GLY A 33 1.19 -6.05 4.97
C GLY A 33 1.57 -4.87 5.85
N TYR A 34 2.16 -3.83 5.27
CA TYR A 34 2.63 -2.64 5.99
C TYR A 34 1.99 -1.36 5.43
N SER A 35 1.83 -0.35 6.28
CA SER A 35 1.67 1.05 5.87
C SER A 35 2.76 1.90 6.50
N SER A 36 3.04 3.03 5.85
CA SER A 36 3.92 4.05 6.38
C SER A 36 3.28 4.78 7.58
N PRO A 37 4.09 5.32 8.50
CA PRO A 37 3.59 6.05 9.68
C PRO A 37 3.17 7.49 9.34
N ASP A 38 2.29 7.64 8.36
CA ASP A 38 1.68 8.91 7.97
C ASP A 38 0.18 8.77 7.74
N GLY A 39 -0.58 9.77 8.19
CA GLY A 39 -2.03 9.80 8.12
C GLY A 39 -2.73 9.03 9.24
N PRO A 40 -4.07 8.97 9.21
CA PRO A 40 -4.85 8.37 10.30
C PRO A 40 -4.55 6.88 10.46
N ARG A 41 -4.23 6.45 11.69
CA ARG A 41 -3.93 5.06 12.02
C ARG A 41 -4.98 4.06 11.53
N ALA A 42 -6.27 4.39 11.62
CA ALA A 42 -7.36 3.53 11.17
C ALA A 42 -7.37 3.32 9.63
N LEU A 43 -6.95 4.33 8.86
CA LEU A 43 -6.77 4.20 7.41
C LEU A 43 -5.56 3.32 7.10
N ASN A 44 -4.47 3.55 7.81
CA ASN A 44 -3.24 2.78 7.69
C ASN A 44 -3.43 1.29 7.99
N ASP A 45 -4.19 0.96 9.03
CA ASP A 45 -4.58 -0.42 9.37
C ASP A 45 -5.33 -1.10 8.21
N ARG A 46 -6.35 -0.43 7.65
CA ARG A 46 -7.11 -0.92 6.50
C ARG A 46 -6.22 -1.12 5.27
N LEU A 47 -5.30 -0.19 4.99
CA LEU A 47 -4.40 -0.28 3.85
C LEU A 47 -3.38 -1.41 4.00
N ALA A 48 -2.76 -1.55 5.18
CA ALA A 48 -1.83 -2.63 5.48
C ALA A 48 -2.51 -4.00 5.32
N LYS A 49 -3.71 -4.17 5.89
CA LYS A 49 -4.51 -5.38 5.74
C LYS A 49 -4.86 -5.66 4.27
N ALA A 50 -5.29 -4.65 3.52
CA ALA A 50 -5.62 -4.80 2.10
C ALA A 50 -4.41 -5.24 1.26
N ARG A 51 -3.20 -4.70 1.54
CA ARG A 51 -1.97 -5.11 0.84
C ARG A 51 -1.67 -6.59 1.08
N MET A 52 -1.72 -7.05 2.33
CA MET A 52 -1.56 -8.47 2.66
C MET A 52 -2.60 -9.35 1.95
N GLN A 53 -3.88 -8.95 1.97
CA GLN A 53 -4.95 -9.73 1.34
C GLN A 53 -4.78 -9.81 -0.19
N ASN A 54 -4.45 -8.68 -0.82
CA ASN A 54 -4.20 -8.64 -2.25
C ASN A 54 -3.01 -9.52 -2.65
N PHE A 55 -1.94 -9.52 -1.84
CA PHE A 55 -0.81 -10.44 -2.02
C PHE A 55 -1.28 -11.89 -2.03
N LEU A 56 -1.98 -12.31 -0.97
CA LEU A 56 -2.44 -13.68 -0.80
C LEU A 56 -3.37 -14.11 -1.93
N ASN A 57 -4.31 -13.25 -2.32
CA ASN A 57 -5.24 -13.53 -3.41
C ASN A 57 -4.49 -13.76 -4.73
N TYR A 58 -3.48 -12.94 -5.02
CA TYR A 58 -2.66 -13.08 -6.22
C TYR A 58 -1.92 -14.42 -6.25
N VAL A 59 -1.17 -14.73 -5.18
CA VAL A 59 -0.35 -15.96 -5.14
C VAL A 59 -1.20 -17.23 -5.02
N ASN A 60 -2.35 -17.16 -4.37
CA ASN A 60 -3.29 -18.28 -4.32
C ASN A 60 -3.94 -18.53 -5.68
N GLY A 61 -4.37 -17.48 -6.38
CA GLY A 61 -4.98 -17.61 -7.70
C GLY A 61 -4.03 -18.18 -8.76
N LYS A 62 -2.73 -17.87 -8.66
CA LYS A 62 -1.74 -18.27 -9.67
C LYS A 62 -0.92 -19.51 -9.31
N TYR A 63 -0.67 -19.73 -8.02
CA TYR A 63 0.29 -20.74 -7.54
C TYR A 63 -0.27 -21.70 -6.47
N ASP A 64 -1.54 -21.52 -6.05
CA ASP A 64 -2.18 -22.33 -5.00
C ASP A 64 -1.40 -22.35 -3.66
N PHE A 65 -0.75 -21.23 -3.29
CA PHE A 65 0.13 -21.14 -2.12
C PHE A 65 -0.46 -21.74 -0.84
N SER A 66 -1.68 -21.35 -0.46
CA SER A 66 -2.34 -21.84 0.76
C SER A 66 -2.74 -23.33 0.71
N LYS A 67 -2.76 -23.96 -0.47
CA LYS A 67 -2.93 -25.42 -0.58
C LYS A 67 -1.61 -26.16 -0.47
N ARG A 68 -0.49 -25.49 -0.77
CA ARG A 68 0.86 -26.08 -0.83
C ARG A 68 1.69 -25.87 0.44
N PHE A 69 1.46 -24.77 1.15
CA PHE A 69 2.28 -24.35 2.29
C PHE A 69 1.41 -23.97 3.51
N ASP A 70 1.97 -24.06 4.73
CA ASP A 70 1.37 -23.42 5.92
C ASP A 70 1.55 -21.90 5.80
N VAL A 71 0.51 -21.20 5.38
CA VAL A 71 0.54 -19.74 5.21
C VAL A 71 -0.05 -19.05 6.45
N LYS A 72 0.72 -18.14 7.05
CA LYS A 72 0.26 -17.19 8.06
C LYS A 72 0.18 -15.79 7.46
N SER A 73 -0.72 -14.98 8.00
CA SER A 73 -0.88 -13.60 7.57
C SER A 73 -0.88 -12.64 8.76
N ASN A 74 -0.28 -11.48 8.56
CA ASN A 74 -0.20 -10.41 9.55
C ASN A 74 -0.32 -9.04 8.85
N TRP A 75 -0.54 -7.99 9.62
CA TRP A 75 -0.42 -6.62 9.13
C TRP A 75 0.04 -5.67 10.22
N VAL A 76 0.78 -4.65 9.82
CA VAL A 76 1.27 -3.58 10.69
C VAL A 76 0.75 -2.26 10.13
N ALA A 77 -0.15 -1.63 10.89
CA ALA A 77 -0.75 -0.36 10.49
C ALA A 77 0.33 0.69 10.22
N GLU A 78 1.30 0.86 11.13
CA GLU A 78 2.33 1.90 11.02
C GLU A 78 3.70 1.27 11.26
N ASP A 79 4.50 1.14 10.20
CA ASP A 79 5.85 0.56 10.25
C ASP A 79 6.88 1.56 10.80
N TRP A 80 6.75 1.91 12.09
CA TRP A 80 7.65 2.82 12.78
C TRP A 80 9.09 2.30 12.82
N GLU A 81 9.27 0.99 12.94
CA GLU A 81 10.59 0.36 12.95
C GLU A 81 11.25 0.40 11.56
N GLY A 82 10.51 0.07 10.50
CA GLY A 82 10.98 0.25 9.13
C GLY A 82 11.28 1.71 8.81
N CYS A 83 10.49 2.65 9.31
CA CYS A 83 10.74 4.09 9.20
C CYS A 83 12.05 4.50 9.88
N ARG A 84 12.29 4.05 11.11
CA ARG A 84 13.54 4.27 11.85
C ARG A 84 14.74 3.80 11.04
N MET A 85 14.71 2.54 10.59
CA MET A 85 15.80 1.96 9.79
C MET A 85 16.04 2.74 8.49
N ALA A 86 14.98 3.15 7.78
CA ALA A 86 15.11 3.90 6.54
C ALA A 86 15.74 5.28 6.78
N VAL A 87 15.36 5.99 7.85
CA VAL A 87 15.94 7.29 8.23
C VAL A 87 17.42 7.16 8.60
N GLU A 88 17.81 6.09 9.31
CA GLU A 88 19.21 5.85 9.68
C GLU A 88 20.13 5.80 8.45
N HIS A 89 19.68 5.17 7.37
CA HIS A 89 20.47 4.93 6.16
C HIS A 89 20.35 6.02 5.08
N ALA A 90 19.45 7.00 5.24
CA ALA A 90 19.20 8.05 4.24
C ALA A 90 19.69 9.43 4.69
N PRO A 91 20.07 10.36 3.80
CA PRO A 91 20.50 11.71 4.17
C PRO A 91 19.32 12.64 4.52
N VAL A 92 18.51 12.27 5.52
CA VAL A 92 17.36 13.07 5.98
C VAL A 92 17.83 14.37 6.66
N PRO A 93 17.26 15.54 6.31
CA PRO A 93 17.49 16.78 7.06
C PRO A 93 17.17 16.60 8.55
N ASP A 94 17.99 17.19 9.43
CA ASP A 94 17.85 17.08 10.89
C ASP A 94 17.70 15.63 11.39
N LYS A 95 18.37 14.67 10.73
CA LYS A 95 18.29 13.22 10.99
C LYS A 95 18.26 12.85 12.47
N GLN A 96 19.15 13.42 13.28
CA GLN A 96 19.24 13.08 14.71
C GLN A 96 17.96 13.46 15.47
N GLN A 97 17.35 14.59 15.14
CA GLN A 97 16.09 15.02 15.75
C GLN A 97 14.91 14.18 15.23
N VAL A 98 14.90 13.83 13.94
CA VAL A 98 13.92 12.89 13.37
C VAL A 98 13.98 11.55 14.10
N LEU A 99 15.18 10.98 14.26
CA LEU A 99 15.38 9.72 14.98
C LEU A 99 15.00 9.83 16.46
N ALA A 100 15.27 10.96 17.11
CA ALA A 100 14.86 11.19 18.49
C ALA A 100 13.32 11.17 18.63
N ILE A 101 12.59 11.73 17.65
CA ILE A 101 11.11 11.67 17.63
C ILE A 101 10.64 10.22 17.40
N ILE A 102 11.21 9.52 16.41
CA ILE A 102 10.81 8.14 16.07
C ILE A 102 11.08 7.19 17.25
N ASN A 103 12.22 7.32 17.92
CA ASN A 103 12.62 6.49 19.07
C ASN A 103 11.99 6.91 20.40
N GLY A 104 11.33 8.07 20.44
CA GLY A 104 10.68 8.58 21.65
C GLY A 104 9.50 7.73 22.11
N ASN A 105 9.01 8.02 23.31
CA ASN A 105 7.85 7.34 23.91
C ASN A 105 6.50 7.99 23.59
N ASP A 106 6.50 9.01 22.73
CA ASP A 106 5.29 9.69 22.28
C ASP A 106 4.33 8.73 21.56
N THR A 107 3.03 9.04 21.58
CA THR A 107 2.06 8.28 20.79
C THR A 107 2.35 8.44 19.28
N PRO A 108 1.90 7.50 18.42
CA PRO A 108 2.10 7.63 16.97
C PRO A 108 1.63 8.98 16.40
N ASP A 109 0.46 9.47 16.81
CA ASP A 109 -0.08 10.76 16.36
C ASP A 109 0.81 11.93 16.80
N GLN A 110 1.36 11.87 18.01
CA GLN A 110 2.30 12.89 18.51
C GLN A 110 3.62 12.86 17.75
N LYS A 111 4.17 11.67 17.45
CA LYS A 111 5.36 11.51 16.63
C LYS A 111 5.15 12.11 15.24
N GLU A 112 4.06 11.75 14.58
CA GLU A 112 3.73 12.28 13.25
C GLU A 112 3.55 13.80 13.29
N TYR A 113 2.86 14.33 14.29
CA TYR A 113 2.70 15.77 14.47
C TYR A 113 4.05 16.48 14.62
N ARG A 114 4.96 15.98 15.46
CA ARG A 114 6.29 16.55 15.66
C ARG A 114 7.14 16.49 14.39
N LEU A 115 7.07 15.39 13.64
CA LEU A 115 7.74 15.27 12.34
C LEU A 115 7.21 16.30 11.34
N LYS A 116 5.90 16.54 11.30
CA LYS A 116 5.29 17.58 10.45
C LYS A 116 5.72 19.00 10.82
N GLN A 117 6.16 19.25 12.05
CA GLN A 117 6.77 20.52 12.47
C GLN A 117 8.22 20.70 11.98
N MET A 118 8.77 19.75 11.22
CA MET A 118 10.09 19.80 10.61
C MET A 118 9.96 19.77 9.07
N PRO A 119 9.59 20.87 8.40
CA PRO A 119 9.16 20.84 7.00
C PRO A 119 10.18 20.24 6.02
N ALA A 120 11.47 20.56 6.18
CA ALA A 120 12.53 20.02 5.32
C ALA A 120 12.68 18.50 5.47
N ALA A 121 12.68 18.00 6.71
CA ALA A 121 12.74 16.57 7.01
C ALA A 121 11.46 15.86 6.53
N TRP A 122 10.28 16.42 6.81
CA TRP A 122 9.01 15.85 6.42
C TRP A 122 8.85 15.74 4.90
N GLU A 123 9.23 16.78 4.15
CA GLU A 123 9.19 16.74 2.69
C GLU A 123 10.12 15.66 2.14
N TYR A 124 11.34 15.59 2.66
CA TYR A 124 12.28 14.54 2.31
C TYR A 124 11.70 13.14 2.59
N MET A 125 11.09 12.95 3.78
CA MET A 125 10.50 11.68 4.18
C MET A 125 9.35 11.26 3.27
N LYS A 126 8.45 12.18 2.91
CA LYS A 126 7.33 11.88 1.99
C LYS A 126 7.79 11.39 0.63
N VAL A 127 8.90 11.89 0.13
CA VAL A 127 9.42 11.53 -1.20
C VAL A 127 10.26 10.25 -1.14
N HIS A 128 11.10 10.10 -0.11
CA HIS A 128 12.17 9.09 -0.11
C HIS A 128 12.01 7.99 0.94
N ILE A 129 11.31 8.22 2.04
CA ILE A 129 11.25 7.31 3.19
C ILE A 129 9.92 6.59 3.30
N LEU A 130 8.81 7.33 3.26
CA LEU A 130 7.46 6.79 3.50
C LEU A 130 6.95 5.89 2.36
N PRO A 131 7.16 6.20 1.06
CA PRO A 131 6.58 5.38 0.00
C PRO A 131 7.04 3.91 0.01
N PRO A 132 8.35 3.58 0.17
CA PRO A 132 8.80 2.18 0.22
C PRO A 132 8.24 1.37 1.40
N LEU A 133 7.78 2.02 2.48
CA LEU A 133 7.18 1.32 3.62
C LEU A 133 5.80 0.74 3.30
N ARG A 134 5.16 1.22 2.22
CA ARG A 134 3.82 0.82 1.78
C ARG A 134 3.87 -0.47 0.96
N ARG A 135 4.22 -1.58 1.62
CA ARG A 135 4.56 -2.86 0.97
C ARG A 135 3.82 -4.06 1.57
N ALA A 136 3.88 -5.19 0.89
CA ALA A 136 3.68 -6.51 1.46
C ALA A 136 5.05 -7.22 1.54
N GLU A 137 5.27 -8.01 2.58
CA GLU A 137 6.50 -8.76 2.78
C GLU A 137 6.16 -10.23 2.91
N VAL A 138 7.00 -11.08 2.35
CA VAL A 138 6.91 -12.53 2.51
C VAL A 138 8.13 -12.99 3.28
N GLU A 139 7.91 -13.84 4.27
CA GLU A 139 8.97 -14.54 4.98
C GLU A 139 8.76 -16.04 4.74
N VAL A 140 9.83 -16.75 4.41
CA VAL A 140 9.80 -18.19 4.15
C VAL A 140 10.65 -18.90 5.17
N GLN A 141 10.01 -19.70 6.00
CA GLN A 141 10.68 -20.54 6.98
C GLN A 141 10.95 -21.90 6.34
N TYR A 142 12.19 -22.37 6.50
CA TYR A 142 12.62 -23.70 6.06
C TYR A 142 12.90 -24.60 7.26
N GLY A 143 12.80 -25.92 7.08
CA GLY A 143 12.94 -26.90 8.16
C GLY A 143 14.26 -26.85 8.95
N SER A 144 15.33 -26.24 8.41
CA SER A 144 16.63 -26.06 9.08
C SER A 144 16.99 -24.60 9.43
N GLY A 145 16.06 -23.64 9.31
CA GLY A 145 16.28 -22.23 9.67
C GLY A 145 15.31 -21.26 8.98
N THR A 146 15.21 -20.03 9.52
CA THR A 146 14.41 -18.95 8.90
C THR A 146 15.25 -18.20 7.88
N VAL A 147 14.74 -18.03 6.66
CA VAL A 147 15.31 -17.10 5.67
C VAL A 147 14.23 -16.04 5.37
N PHE A 148 14.56 -14.78 5.62
CA PHE A 148 13.69 -13.68 5.18
C PHE A 148 13.89 -13.49 3.68
N GLU A 149 12.83 -13.69 2.90
CA GLU A 149 12.93 -13.60 1.45
C GLU A 149 11.83 -12.70 0.85
N GLN A 150 12.28 -11.48 0.52
CA GLN A 150 11.66 -10.51 -0.38
C GLN A 150 10.54 -9.61 0.16
N ARG A 151 10.78 -8.31 0.00
CA ARG A 151 9.82 -7.21 0.21
C ARG A 151 9.24 -6.83 -1.14
N ILE A 152 7.91 -6.83 -1.25
CA ILE A 152 7.21 -6.59 -2.51
C ILE A 152 6.29 -5.40 -2.33
N MET A 153 6.52 -4.35 -3.12
CA MET A 153 5.59 -3.23 -3.15
C MET A 153 4.32 -3.62 -3.89
N ILE A 154 3.24 -3.84 -3.13
CA ILE A 154 1.90 -3.86 -3.70
C ILE A 154 1.37 -2.43 -3.67
N GLU A 155 1.60 -1.72 -4.76
CA GLU A 155 0.75 -0.59 -5.09
C GLU A 155 -0.65 -1.13 -5.41
N ARG A 156 -1.70 -0.42 -5.00
CA ARG A 156 -2.99 -0.64 -5.65
C ARG A 156 -2.75 -0.44 -7.14
N PRO A 157 -3.22 -1.34 -8.03
CA PRO A 157 -3.28 -1.00 -9.44
C PRO A 157 -3.99 0.35 -9.51
N ARG A 158 -3.34 1.31 -10.18
CA ARG A 158 -4.00 2.57 -10.49
C ARG A 158 -5.30 2.16 -11.16
N CYS A 159 -6.45 2.65 -10.69
CA CYS A 159 -7.62 2.62 -11.55
C CYS A 159 -7.17 3.39 -12.79
N GLU A 160 -6.91 2.66 -13.89
CA GLU A 160 -6.89 3.32 -15.18
C GLU A 160 -8.23 4.04 -15.26
N PRO A 161 -8.25 5.35 -15.56
CA PRO A 161 -9.49 5.97 -15.96
C PRO A 161 -10.05 5.05 -17.05
N VAL A 162 -11.19 4.43 -16.79
CA VAL A 162 -11.93 3.83 -17.86
C VAL A 162 -12.33 5.03 -18.71
N GLU A 163 -11.54 5.35 -19.72
CA GLU A 163 -11.97 6.20 -20.82
C GLU A 163 -13.05 5.40 -21.56
N GLN A 164 -14.22 5.29 -20.95
CA GLN A 164 -15.44 5.00 -21.68
C GLN A 164 -15.79 6.28 -22.42
N SER A 165 -15.16 6.43 -23.59
CA SER A 165 -15.65 7.27 -24.65
C SER A 165 -17.06 6.78 -25.02
N CYS A 166 -18.10 7.39 -24.46
CA CYS A 166 -19.43 7.36 -25.08
C CYS A 166 -19.34 8.21 -26.36
N GLN A 167 -18.75 7.64 -27.40
CA GLN A 167 -18.86 8.13 -28.77
C GLN A 167 -19.96 7.35 -29.45
N THR A 168 -21.19 7.75 -29.19
CA THR A 168 -22.26 7.55 -30.16
C THR A 168 -23.12 8.80 -30.13
N PRO A 169 -23.33 9.48 -31.26
CA PRO A 169 -24.21 10.65 -31.29
C PRO A 169 -25.63 10.18 -31.02
N CYS A 170 -26.21 10.62 -29.90
CA CYS A 170 -27.66 10.66 -29.76
C CYS A 170 -28.09 11.97 -30.43
N ASP A 171 -28.70 11.84 -31.61
CA ASP A 171 -29.32 12.93 -32.36
C ASP A 171 -30.48 13.58 -31.56
N PRO A 172 -30.90 14.81 -31.90
CA PRO A 172 -31.19 15.86 -30.95
C PRO A 172 -32.65 15.84 -30.52
N CYS A 173 -32.90 16.07 -29.23
CA CYS A 173 -34.19 16.57 -28.80
C CYS A 173 -33.98 18.02 -28.35
N ASP A 174 -34.61 18.89 -29.12
CA ASP A 174 -34.77 20.32 -28.88
C ASP A 174 -35.14 20.63 -27.44
N LEU A 175 -34.41 21.55 -26.82
CA LEU A 175 -34.92 22.47 -25.80
C LEU A 175 -33.94 23.66 -25.72
N ILE A 176 -34.30 24.72 -26.44
CA ILE A 176 -33.77 26.07 -26.21
C ILE A 176 -34.44 26.58 -24.93
N VAL A 177 -33.68 26.84 -23.86
CA VAL A 177 -34.09 27.86 -22.87
C VAL A 177 -32.86 28.54 -22.25
N ASP A 178 -32.61 29.74 -22.77
CA ASP A 178 -32.08 30.98 -22.18
C ASP A 178 -31.14 30.97 -20.96
N GLU A 179 -29.95 31.53 -21.16
CA GLU A 179 -29.03 31.95 -20.12
C GLU A 179 -29.54 33.27 -19.51
N ASN A 180 -30.13 33.20 -18.31
CA ASN A 180 -30.23 34.23 -17.27
C ASN A 180 -31.59 34.12 -16.56
N ILE A 181 -31.72 33.23 -15.57
CA ILE A 181 -32.64 33.44 -14.44
C ILE A 181 -32.15 32.61 -13.23
N THR A 182 -32.01 33.35 -12.14
CA THR A 182 -31.86 33.01 -10.73
C THR A 182 -32.86 31.93 -10.29
N GLY A 183 -32.47 31.07 -9.34
CA GLY A 183 -33.20 29.84 -8.97
C GLY A 183 -34.67 30.02 -8.55
N ILE A 184 -35.38 28.90 -8.35
CA ILE A 184 -36.33 28.65 -7.26
C ILE A 184 -36.88 27.21 -7.32
N ILE A 185 -37.12 26.73 -6.10
CA ILE A 185 -37.86 25.56 -5.60
C ILE A 185 -39.12 25.24 -6.44
N VAL A 186 -39.45 23.95 -6.57
CA VAL A 186 -40.80 23.54 -6.98
C VAL A 186 -41.38 22.58 -5.93
N GLU A 187 -42.41 23.07 -5.26
CA GLU A 187 -43.36 22.30 -4.45
C GLU A 187 -44.17 21.35 -5.32
N MET A 188 -44.51 20.19 -4.77
CA MET A 188 -45.44 19.22 -5.35
C MET A 188 -46.90 19.66 -5.08
N PRO A 189 -47.83 19.51 -6.04
CA PRO A 189 -49.25 19.50 -5.70
C PRO A 189 -49.70 18.10 -5.28
N GLU A 190 -50.51 18.06 -4.21
CA GLU A 190 -51.39 16.94 -3.86
C GLU A 190 -52.64 16.94 -4.77
N GLU A 191 -53.17 15.73 -4.96
CA GLU A 191 -54.37 15.29 -5.71
C GLU A 191 -54.20 14.93 -7.20
#